data_AF-A0A1F9MZD5-F1
#
_entry.id   AF-A0A1F9MZD5-F1
#
_cell.length_a   1.000
_cell.length_b   1.000
_cell.length_c   1.000
_cell.angle_alpha   90.00
_cell.angle_beta   90.00
_cell.angle_gamma   90.00
#
_symmetry.space_group_name_H-M   'P 1'
#
loop_
_entity.id
_entity.type
_entity.pdbx_description
1 polymer ?
#
loop_
_entity_poly.entity_id
_entity_poly.type
_entity_poly.pdbx_seq_one_letter_code
_entity_poly.pdbx_strand_id
1 'polypeptide(L)'
;DKGHEVTVFLVDDAAYFANLSLTERVKAPTGDELITYWKFLVEKKAQILVCKPCAETRLISEDELPPGLKIGTGVTLIDLAAESKVFSF
;
A
#
# COMPACT_ATOMS: atom_id res chain seq x y z
N ASP A 1 -13.62 -9.14 0.11
CA ASP A 1 -14.93 -9.81 -0.12
C ASP A 1 -15.02 -11.26 0.31
N LYS A 2 -14.03 -12.11 0.05
CA LYS A 2 -14.07 -13.53 0.47
C LYS A 2 -13.73 -13.79 1.96
N GLY A 3 -13.70 -12.75 2.79
CA GLY A 3 -13.35 -12.86 4.21
C GLY A 3 -11.88 -13.14 4.51
N HIS A 4 -10.98 -12.99 3.53
CA HIS A 4 -9.54 -13.11 3.78
C HIS A 4 -8.97 -11.84 4.38
N GLU A 5 -8.03 -11.99 5.31
CA GLU A 5 -7.16 -10.90 5.74
C GLU A 5 -6.20 -10.56 4.61
N VAL A 6 -6.11 -9.28 4.28
CA VAL A 6 -5.32 -8.78 3.16
C VAL A 6 -4.44 -7.64 3.65
N THR A 7 -3.15 -7.75 3.36
CA THR A 7 -2.17 -6.69 3.55
C THR A 7 -1.56 -6.33 2.20
N VAL A 8 -1.50 -5.04 1.90
CA VAL A 8 -0.77 -4.49 0.75
C VAL A 8 0.49 -3.83 1.26
N PHE A 9 1.65 -4.26 0.79
CA PHE A 9 2.94 -3.70 1.15
C PHE A 9 3.53 -2.97 -0.06
N LEU A 10 3.60 -1.64 0.01
CA LEU A 10 4.09 -0.78 -1.05
C LEU A 10 5.62 -0.69 -0.98
N VAL A 11 6.31 -1.28 -1.96
CA VAL A 11 7.77 -1.32 -2.09
C VAL A 11 8.21 -0.48 -3.29
N ASP A 12 9.43 0.05 -3.24
CA ASP A 12 10.06 0.88 -4.27
C ASP A 12 9.16 2.06 -4.71
N ASP A 13 8.84 2.15 -5.99
CA ASP A 13 8.03 3.24 -6.54
C ASP A 13 6.57 3.21 -6.09
N ALA A 14 6.06 2.06 -5.63
CA ALA A 14 4.72 1.98 -5.08
C ALA A 14 4.56 2.83 -3.82
N ALA A 15 5.65 3.22 -3.16
CA ALA A 15 5.62 4.17 -2.04
C ALA A 15 4.98 5.52 -2.44
N TYR A 16 5.06 5.94 -3.71
CA TYR A 16 4.38 7.15 -4.18
C TYR A 16 2.86 7.07 -4.07
N PHE A 17 2.28 5.87 -4.03
CA PHE A 17 0.83 5.69 -3.87
C PHE A 17 0.34 5.99 -2.45
N ALA A 18 1.25 6.21 -1.49
CA ALA A 18 0.89 6.79 -0.20
C ALA A 18 0.40 8.25 -0.32
N ASN A 19 0.72 8.94 -1.42
CA ASN A 19 0.22 10.28 -1.71
C ASN A 19 -1.12 10.19 -2.48
N LEU A 20 -2.23 10.53 -1.82
CA LEU A 20 -3.56 10.46 -2.42
C LEU A 20 -3.73 11.32 -3.68
N SER A 21 -3.07 12.49 -3.75
CA SER A 21 -3.14 13.35 -4.94
C SER A 21 -2.49 12.71 -6.17
N LEU A 22 -1.51 11.82 -5.97
CA LEU A 22 -0.96 10.98 -7.04
C LEU A 22 -1.90 9.80 -7.33
N THR A 23 -2.34 9.08 -6.29
CA THR A 23 -3.21 7.91 -6.39
C THR A 23 -4.50 8.19 -7.18
N GLU A 24 -5.09 9.37 -7.03
CA GLU A 24 -6.26 9.83 -7.79
C GLU A 24 -6.05 9.94 -9.31
N ARG A 25 -4.79 10.01 -9.77
CA ARG A 25 -4.44 10.24 -11.17
C ARG A 25 -3.85 9.01 -11.85
N VAL A 26 -3.63 7.92 -11.11
CA VAL A 26 -3.03 6.69 -11.64
C VAL A 26 -4.11 5.83 -12.29
N LYS A 27 -3.91 5.52 -13.57
CA LYS A 27 -4.80 4.72 -14.39
C LYS A 27 -4.01 3.68 -15.18
N ALA A 28 -4.46 2.43 -15.13
CA ALA A 28 -3.89 1.36 -15.93
C ALA A 28 -4.34 1.45 -17.40
N PRO A 29 -3.58 0.87 -18.35
CA PRO A 29 -3.99 0.80 -19.76
C PRO A 29 -5.34 0.10 -19.99
N THR A 30 -5.74 -0.78 -19.08
CA THR A 30 -7.05 -1.46 -19.08
C THR A 30 -8.21 -0.53 -18.72
N GLY A 31 -7.93 0.68 -18.25
CA GLY A 31 -8.93 1.65 -17.80
C GLY A 31 -9.17 1.63 -16.30
N ASP A 32 -8.52 0.74 -15.56
CA ASP A 32 -8.65 0.62 -14.10
C ASP A 32 -7.99 1.81 -13.39
N GLU A 33 -8.72 2.43 -12.46
CA GLU A 33 -8.26 3.61 -11.71
C GLU A 33 -7.84 3.20 -10.30
N LEU A 34 -6.61 3.52 -9.91
CA LEU A 34 -6.03 3.06 -8.64
C LEU A 34 -6.87 3.49 -7.43
N ILE A 35 -7.40 4.71 -7.45
CA ILE A 35 -8.21 5.26 -6.36
C ILE A 35 -9.46 4.43 -6.05
N THR A 36 -10.03 3.74 -7.04
CA THR A 36 -11.19 2.86 -6.84
C THR A 36 -10.82 1.68 -5.96
N TYR A 37 -9.70 1.02 -6.25
CA TYR A 37 -9.19 -0.11 -5.46
C TYR A 37 -8.67 0.34 -4.10
N TRP A 38 -8.06 1.53 -4.04
CA TRP A 38 -7.63 2.12 -2.78
C TRP A 38 -8.79 2.31 -1.82
N LYS A 39 -9.88 2.96 -2.28
CA LYS A 39 -11.10 3.15 -1.48
C LYS A 39 -11.71 1.83 -1.04
N PHE A 40 -11.72 0.82 -1.92
CA PHE A 40 -12.16 -0.53 -1.57
C PHE A 40 -11.32 -1.14 -0.45
N LEU A 41 -9.98 -1.05 -0.51
CA LEU A 41 -9.10 -1.56 0.55
C LEU A 41 -9.37 -0.86 1.89
N VAL A 42 -9.53 0.47 1.88
CA VAL A 42 -9.87 1.26 3.08
C VAL A 42 -11.23 0.86 3.64
N GLU A 43 -12.26 0.71 2.81
CA GLU A 43 -13.60 0.28 3.24
C GLU A 43 -13.55 -1.11 3.90
N LYS A 44 -12.76 -2.03 3.34
CA LYS A 44 -12.55 -3.37 3.89
C LYS A 44 -11.58 -3.40 5.07
N LYS A 45 -11.04 -2.26 5.49
CA LYS A 45 -10.04 -2.13 6.56
C LYS A 45 -8.81 -3.02 6.32
N ALA A 46 -8.45 -3.21 5.06
CA ALA A 46 -7.22 -3.91 4.70
C ALA A 46 -6.02 -3.08 5.18
N GLN A 47 -4.96 -3.75 5.62
CA GLN A 47 -3.75 -3.08 6.05
C GLN A 47 -2.95 -2.62 4.83
N ILE A 48 -2.52 -1.36 4.81
CA ILE A 48 -1.63 -0.84 3.77
C ILE A 48 -0.36 -0.35 4.46
N LEU A 49 0.77 -0.95 4.10
CA LEU A 49 2.08 -0.65 4.64
C LEU A 49 2.94 0.00 3.57
N VAL A 50 3.71 1.02 3.95
CA VAL A 50 4.70 1.65 3.07
C VAL A 50 6.09 1.24 3.54
N CYS A 51 6.92 0.74 2.63
CA CYS A 51 8.29 0.35 2.94
C CYS A 51 9.07 1.53 3.51
N LYS A 52 9.64 1.37 4.71
CA LYS A 52 10.38 2.40 5.43
C LYS A 52 11.49 3.09 4.61
N PRO A 53 12.50 2.38 4.07
CA PRO A 53 13.53 3.05 3.26
C PRO A 53 12.97 3.70 1.99
N CYS A 54 11.90 3.15 1.40
CA CYS A 54 11.25 3.74 0.22
C CYS A 54 10.53 5.05 0.54
N ALA A 55 9.91 5.14 1.72
CA ALA A 55 9.29 6.36 2.23
C ALA A 55 10.37 7.42 2.57
N GLU A 56 11.41 7.03 3.32
CA GLU A 56 12.49 7.93 3.75
C GLU A 56 13.21 8.56 2.54
N THR A 57 13.54 7.76 1.52
CA THR A 57 14.20 8.26 0.29
C THR A 57 13.32 9.19 -0.55
N ARG A 58 11.99 9.16 -0.33
CA ARG A 58 11.00 10.02 -0.98
C ARG A 58 10.49 11.15 -0.08
N LEU A 59 11.08 11.31 1.11
CA LEU A 59 10.68 12.30 2.11
C LEU A 59 9.21 12.20 2.53
N ILE A 60 8.66 10.98 2.56
CA ILE A 60 7.30 10.72 3.03
C ILE A 60 7.37 10.45 4.53
N SER A 61 6.74 11.29 5.34
CA SER A 61 6.66 11.10 6.79
C SER A 61 5.40 10.33 7.20
N GLU A 62 5.44 9.71 8.39
CA GLU A 62 4.30 8.91 8.88
C GLU A 62 3.06 9.78 9.18
N ASP A 63 3.24 11.04 9.57
CA ASP A 63 2.17 12.00 9.82
C ASP A 63 1.51 12.55 8.54
N GLU A 64 2.17 12.41 7.40
CA GLU A 64 1.61 12.74 6.08
C GLU A 64 0.80 11.58 5.47
N LEU A 65 0.87 10.39 6.07
CA LEU A 65 0.18 9.22 5.54
C LEU A 65 -1.35 9.36 5.68
N PRO A 66 -2.11 8.94 4.66
CA PRO A 66 -3.56 8.83 4.76
C PRO A 66 -4.00 7.94 5.92
N PRO A 67 -5.17 8.19 6.52
CA PRO A 67 -5.70 7.34 7.59
C PRO A 67 -5.74 5.86 7.19
N GLY A 68 -5.16 5.00 8.03
CA GLY A 68 -5.11 3.56 7.82
C GLY A 68 -3.80 3.05 7.19
N LEU A 69 -2.97 3.94 6.65
CA LEU A 69 -1.62 3.60 6.22
C LEU A 69 -0.63 3.66 7.39
N LYS A 70 0.40 2.83 7.33
CA LYS A 70 1.51 2.84 8.29
C LYS A 70 2.84 2.59 7.58
N ILE A 71 3.93 3.03 8.20
CA ILE A 71 5.27 2.62 7.77
C ILE A 71 5.54 1.18 8.24
N GLY A 72 6.03 0.34 7.33
CA GLY A 72 6.43 -1.04 7.58
C GLY A 72 7.92 -1.25 7.31
N THR A 73 8.55 -2.16 8.05
CA THR A 73 9.97 -2.51 7.84
C THR A 73 10.12 -3.73 6.93
N GLY A 74 11.33 -3.97 6.41
CA GLY A 74 11.63 -5.20 5.68
C GLY A 74 11.39 -6.47 6.52
N VAL A 75 11.64 -6.41 7.84
CA VAL A 75 11.33 -7.52 8.75
C VAL A 75 9.82 -7.77 8.80
N THR A 76 9.01 -6.72 8.89
CA THR A 76 7.54 -6.83 8.83
C THR A 76 7.06 -7.50 7.54
N LEU A 77 7.66 -7.17 6.40
CA LEU A 77 7.33 -7.83 5.13
C LEU A 77 7.70 -9.31 5.14
N ILE A 78 8.88 -9.66 5.67
CA ILE A 78 9.34 -11.05 5.75
C ILE A 78 8.40 -11.87 6.65
N ASP A 79 8.03 -11.37 7.82
CA ASP A 79 7.12 -12.04 8.75
C ASP A 79 5.73 -12.25 8.12
N LEU A 80 5.20 -11.23 7.45
CA LEU A 80 3.93 -11.33 6.72
C LEU A 80 4.01 -12.38 5.60
N ALA A 81 5.11 -12.38 4.84
CA ALA A 81 5.31 -13.30 3.72
C ALA A 81 5.46 -14.76 4.16
N ALA A 82 6.06 -15.00 5.33
CA ALA A 82 6.23 -16.35 5.88
C ALA A 82 4.88 -17.01 6.22
N GLU A 83 3.91 -16.23 6.68
CA GLU A 83 2.60 -16.71 7.14
C GLU A 83 1.47 -16.56 6.10
N SER A 84 1.76 -15.97 4.94
CA SER A 84 0.75 -15.59 3.95
C SER A 84 0.98 -16.19 2.56
N LYS A 85 -0.07 -16.20 1.74
CA LYS A 85 0.06 -16.38 0.30
C LYS A 85 0.41 -15.04 -0.33
N VAL A 86 1.60 -14.95 -0.94
CA VAL A 86 2.13 -13.69 -1.48
C VAL A 86 1.85 -13.58 -2.97
N PHE A 87 1.35 -12.41 -3.39
CA PHE A 87 1.31 -11.98 -4.78
C PHE A 87 2.29 -10.81 -4.96
N SER A 88 3.09 -10.85 -6.02
CA SER A 88 4.03 -9.79 -6.38
C SER A 88 3.68 -9.27 -7.77
N PHE A 89 3.69 -7.94 -7.93
CA PHE A 89 3.25 -7.21 -9.12
C PHE A 89 4.33 -6.25 -9.59
#